data_AF-A0A354CM89-F1
#
_entry.id   AF-A0A354CM89-F1
#
_cell.length_a   1.000
_cell.length_b   1.000
_cell.length_c   1.000
_cell.angle_alpha   90.00
_cell.angle_beta   90.00
_cell.angle_gamma   90.00
#
_symmetry.space_group_name_H-M   'P 1'
#
loop_
_entity.id
_entity.type
_entity.pdbx_description
1 polymer ?
#
loop_
_entity_poly.entity_id
_entity_poly.type
_entity_poly.pdbx_seq_one_letter_code
_entity_poly.pdbx_strand_id
1 'polypeptide(L)'
;MEEGHFERHLNRMRNNYKNKHDTFMRLLKQEDWVCRIYGDNAGLHVLVELEVKWKEEEVVEQAREQHIEIHGLGEYVIQKPKEKKVPTLVLGYGNLTEDEMEQGLAVLREILDK
;
A
#
# COMPACT_ATOMS: atom_id res chain seq x y z
N MET A 1 8.11 -4.62 39.80
CA MET A 1 8.81 -3.89 38.73
C MET A 1 8.57 -4.69 37.48
N GLU A 2 7.73 -4.17 36.59
CA GLU A 2 7.33 -4.82 35.34
C GLU A 2 8.57 -4.98 34.45
N GLU A 3 9.14 -6.18 34.47
CA GLU A 3 10.30 -6.54 33.66
C GLU A 3 10.02 -6.19 32.20
N GLY A 4 10.96 -5.55 31.50
CA GLY A 4 10.87 -4.98 30.14
C GLY A 4 10.49 -5.93 28.98
N HIS A 5 9.65 -6.93 29.22
CA HIS A 5 8.93 -7.74 28.24
C HIS A 5 8.13 -6.89 27.27
N PHE A 6 7.50 -5.80 27.75
CA PHE A 6 6.77 -4.86 26.88
C PHE A 6 7.71 -4.15 25.90
N GLU A 7 8.83 -3.60 26.38
CA GLU A 7 9.83 -2.95 25.53
C GLU A 7 10.47 -3.92 24.53
N ARG A 8 10.81 -5.14 24.96
CA ARG A 8 11.32 -6.20 24.07
C ARG A 8 10.29 -6.58 23.01
N HIS A 9 9.02 -6.72 23.39
CA HIS A 9 7.94 -7.01 22.46
C HIS A 9 7.77 -5.88 21.44
N LEU A 10 7.79 -4.62 21.87
CA LEU A 10 7.72 -3.46 20.97
C LEU A 10 8.89 -3.41 20.00
N ASN A 11 10.12 -3.65 20.46
CA ASN A 11 11.29 -3.68 19.58
C ASN A 11 11.20 -4.82 18.55
N ARG A 12 10.71 -5.99 18.95
CA ARG A 12 10.45 -7.10 18.02
C ARG A 12 9.41 -6.73 16.96
N MET A 13 8.30 -6.10 17.37
CA MET A 13 7.24 -5.67 16.47
C MET A 13 7.73 -4.59 15.50
N ARG A 14 8.50 -3.61 15.98
CA ARG A 14 9.12 -2.57 15.13
C ARG A 14 10.02 -3.17 14.06
N ASN A 15 10.86 -4.14 14.42
CA ASN A 15 11.71 -4.82 13.45
C ASN A 15 10.89 -5.61 12.42
N ASN A 16 9.83 -6.30 12.85
CA ASN A 16 8.97 -7.03 11.92
C ASN A 16 8.30 -6.09 10.91
N TYR A 17 7.69 -4.99 11.37
CA TYR A 17 7.05 -4.04 10.47
C TYR A 17 8.04 -3.30 9.57
N LYS A 18 9.24 -3.00 10.08
CA LYS A 18 10.31 -2.43 9.25
C LYS A 18 10.69 -3.38 8.12
N ASN A 19 10.89 -4.68 8.42
CA ASN A 19 11.21 -5.65 7.38
C ASN A 19 10.08 -5.79 6.35
N LYS A 20 8.82 -5.86 6.80
CA LYS A 20 7.65 -5.89 5.90
C LYS A 20 7.59 -4.66 5.00
N HIS A 21 7.82 -3.48 5.58
CA HIS A 21 7.87 -2.23 4.84
C HIS A 21 8.98 -2.24 3.79
N ASP A 22 10.21 -2.59 4.17
CA ASP A 22 11.36 -2.61 3.27
C ASP A 22 11.14 -3.62 2.11
N THR A 23 10.56 -4.79 2.41
CA THR A 23 10.13 -5.77 1.40
C THR A 23 9.08 -5.18 0.47
N PHE A 24 8.02 -4.58 0.99
CA PHE A 24 6.94 -4.05 0.16
C PHE A 24 7.40 -2.88 -0.72
N MET A 25 8.24 -1.99 -0.19
CA MET A 25 8.87 -0.91 -0.93
C MET A 25 9.80 -1.44 -2.04
N ARG A 26 10.53 -2.53 -1.78
CA ARG A 26 11.35 -3.19 -2.81
C ARG A 26 10.49 -3.72 -3.94
N LEU A 27 9.38 -4.39 -3.62
CA LEU A 27 8.46 -4.96 -4.62
C LEU A 27 7.78 -3.85 -5.44
N LEU A 28 7.22 -2.83 -4.78
CA LEU A 28 6.56 -1.70 -5.47
C LEU A 28 7.48 -0.94 -6.42
N LYS A 29 8.78 -0.82 -6.09
CA LYS A 29 9.77 -0.17 -6.98
C LYS A 29 10.07 -0.94 -8.26
N GLN A 30 9.60 -2.18 -8.38
CA GLN A 30 9.74 -3.02 -9.58
C GLN A 30 8.54 -2.89 -10.52
N GLU A 31 7.49 -2.18 -10.11
CA GLU A 31 6.26 -2.04 -10.86
C GLU A 31 6.27 -0.79 -11.74
N ASP A 32 6.03 -0.94 -13.04
CA ASP A 32 6.07 0.18 -14.00
C ASP A 32 4.88 1.15 -13.83
N TRP A 33 3.77 0.69 -13.25
CA TRP A 33 2.59 1.53 -12.99
C TRP A 33 2.74 2.46 -11.78
N VAL A 34 3.82 2.31 -11.00
CA VAL A 34 4.11 3.13 -9.82
C VAL A 34 4.81 4.42 -10.24
N CYS A 35 4.09 5.54 -10.16
CA CYS A 35 4.63 6.86 -10.44
C CYS A 35 5.42 7.41 -9.23
N ARG A 36 4.82 7.31 -8.03
CA ARG A 36 5.44 7.82 -6.81
C ARG A 36 4.89 7.12 -5.57
N ILE A 37 5.73 6.94 -4.57
CA ILE A 37 5.35 6.36 -3.28
C ILE A 37 5.51 7.40 -2.17
N TYR A 38 4.52 7.49 -1.27
CA TYR A 38 4.57 8.27 -0.03
C TYR A 38 4.34 7.37 1.20
N GLY A 39 4.74 7.86 2.37
CA GLY A 39 4.53 7.14 3.64
C GLY A 39 5.72 6.29 4.12
N ASP A 40 6.89 6.48 3.53
CA ASP A 40 8.15 5.72 3.76
C ASP A 40 8.73 5.82 5.20
N ASN A 41 8.06 6.50 6.14
CA ASN A 41 8.65 6.88 7.43
C ASN A 41 7.87 6.44 8.67
N ALA A 42 6.61 6.01 8.56
CA ALA A 42 5.84 5.43 9.67
C ALA A 42 4.48 4.88 9.19
N GLY A 43 4.03 3.77 9.77
CA GLY A 43 2.68 3.23 9.56
C GLY A 43 2.67 1.77 9.15
N LEU A 44 1.51 1.31 8.67
CA LEU A 44 1.29 -0.04 8.12
C LEU A 44 0.67 0.01 6.71
N HIS A 45 0.75 1.17 6.07
CA HIS A 45 0.30 1.41 4.71
C HIS A 45 1.24 2.39 4.00
N VAL A 46 1.23 2.35 2.68
CA VAL A 46 1.88 3.33 1.81
C VAL A 46 0.86 3.93 0.85
N LEU A 47 1.14 5.14 0.36
CA LEU A 47 0.36 5.75 -0.71
C LEU A 47 1.12 5.60 -2.02
N VAL A 48 0.43 5.15 -3.07
CA VAL A 48 1.03 4.88 -4.37
C VAL A 48 0.28 5.68 -5.44
N GLU A 49 0.92 6.73 -5.95
CA GLU A 49 0.44 7.43 -7.15
C GLU A 49 0.62 6.52 -8.36
N LEU A 50 -0.46 6.39 -9.13
CA LEU A 50 -0.51 5.65 -10.38
C LEU A 50 -0.15 6.56 -11.55
N GLU A 51 0.27 5.96 -12.66
CA GLU A 51 0.28 6.66 -13.94
C GLU A 51 -1.14 7.12 -14.34
N VAL A 52 -1.22 8.29 -14.98
CA VAL A 52 -2.45 9.07 -15.21
C VAL A 52 -3.52 8.43 -16.10
N LYS A 53 -3.31 7.20 -16.61
CA LYS A 53 -4.30 6.50 -17.45
C LYS A 53 -5.48 5.91 -16.66
N TRP A 54 -5.33 5.73 -15.35
CA TRP A 54 -6.31 5.06 -14.48
C TRP A 54 -7.14 6.01 -13.63
N LYS A 55 -8.31 5.56 -13.15
CA LYS A 55 -8.99 6.17 -12.01
C LYS A 55 -8.88 5.27 -10.79
N GLU A 56 -8.78 5.87 -9.60
CA GLU A 56 -8.72 5.12 -8.34
C GLU A 56 -9.90 4.16 -8.21
N GLU A 57 -11.12 4.62 -8.49
CA GLU A 57 -12.33 3.83 -8.31
C GLU A 57 -12.38 2.60 -9.23
N GLU A 58 -11.87 2.72 -10.46
CA GLU A 58 -11.85 1.62 -11.44
C GLU A 58 -10.86 0.53 -11.04
N VAL A 59 -9.73 0.92 -10.43
CA VAL A 59 -8.72 -0.04 -9.95
C VAL A 59 -9.19 -0.73 -8.67
N VAL A 60 -9.79 0.03 -7.75
CA VAL A 60 -10.35 -0.53 -6.50
C VAL A 60 -11.46 -1.54 -6.79
N GLU A 61 -12.36 -1.25 -7.74
CA GLU A 61 -13.43 -2.18 -8.10
C GLU A 61 -12.87 -3.46 -8.73
N GLN A 62 -11.96 -3.34 -9.69
CA GLN A 62 -11.34 -4.52 -10.33
C GLN A 62 -10.53 -5.36 -9.34
N ALA A 63 -9.81 -4.72 -8.40
CA ALA A 63 -9.09 -5.43 -7.35
C ALA A 63 -10.05 -6.22 -6.45
N ARG A 64 -11.19 -5.60 -6.08
CA ARG A 64 -12.24 -6.26 -5.29
C ARG A 64 -12.81 -7.49 -5.99
N GLU A 65 -13.04 -7.41 -7.31
CA GLU A 65 -13.49 -8.56 -8.12
C GLU A 65 -12.48 -9.73 -8.10
N GLN A 66 -11.20 -9.43 -7.90
CA GLN A 66 -10.11 -10.41 -7.75
C GLN A 66 -9.80 -10.75 -6.29
N HIS A 67 -10.70 -10.43 -5.35
CA HIS A 67 -10.55 -10.68 -3.92
C HIS A 67 -9.38 -9.94 -3.25
N ILE A 68 -8.96 -8.80 -3.79
CA ILE A 68 -7.97 -7.90 -3.20
C ILE A 68 -8.67 -6.68 -2.62
N GLU A 69 -8.42 -6.41 -1.35
CA GLU A 69 -8.93 -5.23 -0.65
C GLU A 69 -7.89 -4.10 -0.66
N ILE A 70 -8.19 -3.03 -1.39
CA ILE A 70 -7.41 -1.78 -1.44
C ILE A 70 -8.36 -0.58 -1.40
N HIS A 71 -7.82 0.60 -1.06
CA HIS A 71 -8.60 1.83 -1.00
C HIS A 71 -8.02 2.91 -1.92
N GLY A 72 -8.88 3.78 -2.44
CA GLY A 72 -8.44 5.02 -3.08
C GLY A 72 -8.17 6.10 -2.04
N LEU A 73 -7.17 6.96 -2.27
CA LEU A 73 -6.92 8.11 -1.40
C LEU A 73 -8.14 9.03 -1.32
N GLY A 74 -8.97 9.07 -2.37
CA GLY A 74 -10.23 9.81 -2.42
C GLY A 74 -11.17 9.57 -1.23
N GLU A 75 -11.20 8.35 -0.67
CA GLU A 75 -12.05 7.99 0.48
C GLU A 75 -11.68 8.74 1.77
N TYR A 76 -10.43 9.18 1.89
CA TYR A 76 -9.90 9.88 3.07
C TYR A 76 -9.93 11.41 2.92
N VAL A 77 -10.43 11.92 1.80
CA VAL A 77 -10.46 13.36 1.50
C VAL A 77 -11.67 14.01 2.12
N ILE A 78 -11.45 14.86 3.13
CA ILE A 78 -12.52 15.59 3.83
C ILE A 78 -13.15 16.68 2.94
N GLN A 79 -12.35 17.37 2.13
CA GLN A 79 -12.83 18.42 1.22
C GLN A 79 -12.34 18.14 -0.19
N LYS A 80 -13.28 18.10 -1.15
CA LYS A 80 -12.93 17.89 -2.55
C LYS A 80 -11.97 18.99 -3.02
N PRO A 81 -10.76 18.64 -3.48
CA PRO A 81 -9.84 19.61 -4.03
C PRO A 81 -10.44 20.25 -5.28
N LYS A 82 -10.04 21.50 -5.54
CA LYS A 82 -10.48 22.23 -6.75
C LYS A 82 -9.84 21.68 -8.03
N GLU A 83 -8.75 20.94 -7.90
CA GLU A 83 -7.96 20.39 -9.01
C GLU A 83 -8.15 18.87 -9.13
N LYS A 84 -7.97 18.34 -10.34
CA LYS A 84 -7.94 16.90 -10.59
C LYS A 84 -6.76 16.28 -9.82
N LYS A 85 -7.04 15.24 -9.04
CA LYS A 85 -6.01 14.48 -8.34
C LYS A 85 -5.36 13.45 -9.26
N VAL A 86 -4.06 13.24 -9.04
CA VAL A 86 -3.35 12.06 -9.54
C VAL A 86 -3.95 10.85 -8.83
N PRO A 87 -4.35 9.79 -9.54
CA PRO A 87 -4.91 8.60 -8.92
C PRO A 87 -3.91 8.01 -7.94
N THR A 88 -4.30 7.83 -6.68
CA THR A 88 -3.46 7.35 -5.60
C THR A 88 -4.15 6.23 -4.84
N LEU A 89 -3.49 5.07 -4.72
CA LEU A 89 -3.96 3.95 -3.92
C LEU A 89 -3.36 4.00 -2.52
N VAL A 90 -4.11 3.51 -1.55
CA VAL A 90 -3.66 3.26 -0.18
C VAL A 90 -3.49 1.75 -0.04
N LEU A 91 -2.24 1.29 0.10
CA LEU A 91 -1.89 -0.13 0.16
C LEU A 91 -1.43 -0.50 1.57
N GLY A 92 -2.23 -1.31 2.26
CA GLY A 92 -1.91 -1.83 3.59
C GLY A 92 -1.08 -3.11 3.53
N TYR A 93 -0.02 -3.20 4.32
CA TYR A 93 0.89 -4.35 4.35
C TYR A 93 1.09 -4.95 5.75
N GLY A 94 0.48 -4.37 6.79
CA GLY A 94 0.74 -4.74 8.18
C GLY A 94 0.53 -6.23 8.50
N ASN A 95 -0.52 -6.84 7.94
CA ASN A 95 -0.84 -8.25 8.18
C ASN A 95 -0.40 -9.19 7.05
N LEU A 96 0.17 -8.68 5.96
CA LEU A 96 0.57 -9.50 4.81
C LEU A 96 1.92 -10.17 5.04
N THR A 97 2.06 -11.37 4.51
CA THR A 97 3.35 -12.05 4.24
C THR A 97 3.96 -11.53 2.95
N GLU A 98 5.25 -11.82 2.70
CA GLU A 98 5.91 -11.46 1.44
C GLU A 98 5.21 -12.10 0.24
N ASP A 99 4.87 -13.39 0.32
CA ASP A 99 4.14 -14.12 -0.73
C ASP A 99 2.78 -13.47 -1.04
N GLU A 100 2.02 -13.05 -0.02
CA GLU A 100 0.75 -12.35 -0.20
C GLU A 100 0.93 -10.97 -0.84
N MET A 101 2.02 -10.25 -0.51
CA MET A 101 2.35 -8.97 -1.17
C MET A 101 2.68 -9.19 -2.65
N GLU A 102 3.49 -10.20 -2.97
CA GLU A 102 3.84 -10.52 -4.36
C GLU A 102 2.61 -10.93 -5.18
N GLN A 103 1.75 -11.77 -4.62
CA GLN A 103 0.49 -12.17 -5.26
C GLN A 103 -0.44 -10.98 -5.48
N GLY A 104 -0.59 -10.11 -4.47
CA GLY A 104 -1.42 -8.92 -4.58
C GLY A 104 -0.92 -7.95 -5.66
N LEU A 105 0.39 -7.72 -5.72
CA LEU A 105 1.00 -6.86 -6.74
C LEU A 105 0.90 -7.48 -8.14
N ALA A 106 1.00 -8.80 -8.27
CA ALA A 106 0.81 -9.47 -9.55
C ALA A 106 -0.59 -9.25 -10.13
N VAL A 107 -1.63 -9.35 -9.31
CA VAL A 107 -3.02 -9.08 -9.74
C VAL A 107 -3.21 -7.59 -10.07
N LEU A 108 -2.64 -6.68 -9.27
CA LEU A 108 -2.70 -5.25 -9.58
C LEU A 108 -2.00 -4.94 -10.91
N ARG A 109 -0.89 -5.60 -11.21
CA ARG A 109 -0.21 -5.48 -12.52
C ARG A 109 -1.13 -5.90 -13.66
N GLU A 110 -1.81 -7.04 -13.55
CA GLU A 110 -2.78 -7.48 -14.56
C GLU A 110 -3.96 -6.52 -14.77
N ILE A 111 -4.39 -5.83 -13.71
CA ILE A 111 -5.43 -4.79 -13.79
C ILE A 111 -4.88 -3.55 -14.50
N LEU A 112 -3.65 -3.15 -14.17
CA LEU A 112 -3.03 -1.88 -14.58
C LEU A 112 -2.28 -1.96 -15.93
N ASP A 113 -2.06 -3.16 -16.46
CA ASP A 113 -1.49 -3.42 -17.80
C ASP A 113 -2.54 -3.35 -18.92
N LYS A 114 -3.83 -3.33 -18.57
CA LYS A 114 -4.93 -3.13 -19.53
C LYS A 114 -4.96 -1.68 -20.09
#